data_AF-A0A382I8E7-F1
#
_entry.id   AF-A0A382I8E7-F1
#
_cell.length_a   1.000
_cell.length_b   1.000
_cell.length_c   1.000
_cell.angle_alpha   90.00
_cell.angle_beta   90.00
_cell.angle_gamma   90.00
#
_symmetry.space_group_name_H-M   'P 1'
#
loop_
_entity.id
_entity.type
_entity.pdbx_description
1 polymer ?
#
loop_
_entity_poly.entity_id
_entity_poly.type
_entity_poly.pdbx_seq_one_letter_code
_entity_poly.pdbx_strand_id
1 'polypeptide(L)'
;MHPELLSMSLFMFVTSCSPGPNNIVASYSGFNFGLIKTIPHMCGVIFGFTTLVIVVNFGLISIFKSFPIIQEILKYGGTIFLIYLAYKISFSNASSDSISENPVKFIETFFFQFLNPKAVIVAIIIVSTYVESGKVFINYSLWVIGVAFFFACVSITFWTLLGKFLRKFATNEKFIKWFNYVMSILLIGCISTFYY
;
A
#
# COMPACT_ATOMS: atom_id res chain seq x y z
N MET A 1 25.19 -11.35 5.94
CA MET A 1 24.32 -10.18 6.07
C MET A 1 24.48 -9.32 4.82
N HIS A 2 23.44 -8.64 4.34
CA HIS A 2 23.57 -7.72 3.20
C HIS A 2 24.48 -6.54 3.58
N PRO A 3 25.48 -6.16 2.76
CA PRO A 3 26.41 -5.07 3.10
C PRO A 3 25.70 -3.72 3.26
N GLU A 4 24.64 -3.50 2.49
CA GLU A 4 23.88 -2.24 2.47
C GLU A 4 22.59 -2.27 3.30
N LEU A 5 22.50 -3.16 4.29
CA LEU A 5 21.27 -3.39 5.08
C LEU A 5 20.70 -2.10 5.68
N LEU A 6 21.56 -1.20 6.18
CA LEU A 6 21.13 0.07 6.76
C LEU A 6 20.49 1.00 5.71
N SER A 7 21.15 1.18 4.57
CA SER A 7 20.65 2.01 3.46
C SER A 7 19.32 1.48 2.94
N MET A 8 19.23 0.17 2.69
CA MET A 8 18.02 -0.50 2.28
C MET A 8 16.88 -0.35 3.30
N SER A 9 17.19 -0.45 4.60
CA SER A 9 16.20 -0.28 5.67
C SER A 9 15.69 1.16 5.76
N LEU A 10 16.58 2.15 5.62
CA LEU A 10 16.19 3.57 5.60
C LEU A 10 15.34 3.89 4.37
N PHE A 11 15.73 3.38 3.19
CA PHE A 11 14.94 3.50 1.97
C PHE A 11 13.54 2.92 2.16
N MET A 12 13.43 1.69 2.68
CA MET A 12 12.14 1.05 2.93
C MET A 12 11.33 1.78 3.99
N PHE A 13 11.95 2.25 5.07
CA PHE A 13 11.27 3.04 6.10
C PHE A 13 10.63 4.29 5.48
N VAL A 14 11.41 5.10 4.77
CA VAL A 14 10.93 6.35 4.17
C VAL A 14 9.83 6.07 3.15
N THR A 15 10.06 5.16 2.21
CA THR A 15 9.11 4.90 1.11
C THR A 15 7.82 4.21 1.58
N SER A 16 7.91 3.26 2.52
CA SER A 16 6.75 2.56 3.06
C SER A 16 5.94 3.43 4.01
N CYS A 17 6.58 4.20 4.90
CA CYS A 17 5.88 5.04 5.88
C CYS A 17 5.36 6.35 5.28
N SER A 18 5.91 6.82 4.16
CA SER A 18 5.38 7.99 3.46
C SER A 18 3.90 7.81 3.12
N PRO A 19 3.05 8.85 3.26
CA PRO A 19 1.64 8.76 2.92
C PRO A 19 1.45 8.32 1.47
N GLY A 20 0.45 7.48 1.23
CA GLY A 20 0.13 6.93 -0.09
C GLY A 20 -1.14 6.11 0.01
N PRO A 21 -1.63 5.55 -1.11
CA PRO A 21 -2.97 4.99 -1.16
C PRO A 21 -3.26 3.91 -0.11
N ASN A 22 -2.39 2.90 0.02
CA ASN A 22 -2.55 1.83 1.01
C ASN A 22 -2.61 2.38 2.44
N ASN A 23 -1.76 3.36 2.75
CA ASN A 23 -1.64 3.96 4.07
C ASN A 23 -2.87 4.81 4.43
N ILE A 24 -3.41 5.55 3.45
CA ILE A 24 -4.64 6.32 3.59
C ILE A 24 -5.84 5.37 3.81
N VAL A 25 -5.96 4.31 3.02
CA VAL A 25 -7.02 3.30 3.16
C VAL A 25 -6.92 2.57 4.51
N ALA A 26 -5.71 2.26 4.98
CA ALA A 26 -5.48 1.64 6.28
C ALA A 26 -5.89 2.56 7.43
N SER A 27 -5.57 3.86 7.32
CA SER A 27 -5.98 4.88 8.30
C SER A 27 -7.49 5.05 8.33
N TYR A 28 -8.12 5.12 7.15
CA TYR A 28 -9.57 5.14 7.03
C TYR A 28 -10.21 3.89 7.66
N SER A 29 -9.65 2.72 7.39
CA SER A 29 -10.16 1.43 7.90
C SER A 29 -10.02 1.35 9.42
N GLY A 30 -8.85 1.73 9.95
CA GLY A 30 -8.60 1.79 11.38
C GLY A 30 -9.49 2.80 12.11
N PHE A 31 -9.80 3.92 11.47
CA PHE A 31 -10.70 4.96 12.01
C PHE A 31 -12.16 4.52 12.05
N ASN A 32 -12.67 3.88 10.98
CA ASN A 32 -14.10 3.55 10.86
C ASN A 32 -14.47 2.17 11.40
N PHE A 33 -13.57 1.18 11.28
CA PHE A 33 -13.87 -0.23 11.59
C PHE A 33 -12.97 -0.82 12.68
N GLY A 34 -11.94 -0.09 13.11
CA GLY A 34 -11.00 -0.53 14.14
C GLY A 34 -9.97 -1.55 13.64
N LEU A 35 -9.09 -2.00 14.53
CA LEU A 35 -7.92 -2.81 14.16
C LEU A 35 -8.31 -4.21 13.64
N ILE A 36 -9.18 -4.93 14.36
CA ILE A 36 -9.51 -6.33 14.06
C ILE A 36 -10.12 -6.46 12.66
N LYS A 37 -11.09 -5.60 12.33
CA LYS A 37 -11.74 -5.56 11.00
C LYS A 37 -10.81 -5.05 9.89
N THR A 38 -9.63 -4.51 10.22
CA THR A 38 -8.64 -4.02 9.26
C THR A 38 -7.55 -5.06 8.96
N ILE A 39 -7.45 -6.15 9.74
CA ILE A 39 -6.43 -7.20 9.54
C ILE A 39 -6.45 -7.78 8.12
N PRO A 40 -7.60 -8.17 7.53
CA PRO A 40 -7.60 -8.70 6.16
C PRO A 40 -7.01 -7.73 5.13
N HIS A 41 -7.32 -6.44 5.26
CA HIS A 41 -6.75 -5.38 4.43
C HIS A 41 -5.23 -5.28 4.62
N MET A 42 -4.75 -5.26 5.88
CA MET A 42 -3.33 -5.20 6.21
C MET A 42 -2.56 -6.37 5.60
N CYS A 43 -3.09 -7.59 5.76
CA CYS A 43 -2.51 -8.80 5.16
C CYS A 43 -2.45 -8.70 3.64
N GLY A 44 -3.49 -8.16 2.99
CA GLY A 44 -3.49 -7.98 1.54
C GLY A 44 -2.38 -7.04 1.08
N VAL A 45 -2.15 -5.93 1.80
CA VAL A 45 -1.04 -5.02 1.50
C VAL A 45 0.32 -5.68 1.73
N ILE A 46 0.51 -6.34 2.88
CA ILE A 46 1.79 -6.98 3.25
C ILE A 46 2.14 -8.06 2.22
N PHE A 47 1.27 -9.04 2.02
CA PHE A 47 1.55 -10.16 1.12
C PHE A 47 1.53 -9.74 -0.33
N GLY A 48 0.67 -8.79 -0.72
CA GLY A 48 0.66 -8.25 -2.08
C GLY A 48 1.97 -7.55 -2.42
N PHE A 49 2.50 -6.72 -1.50
CA PHE A 49 3.73 -5.98 -1.75
C PHE A 49 4.94 -6.90 -1.72
N THR A 50 5.01 -7.83 -0.78
CA THR A 50 6.06 -8.84 -0.76
C THR A 50 6.04 -9.72 -2.01
N THR A 51 4.85 -10.11 -2.48
CA THR A 51 4.72 -10.87 -3.75
C THR A 51 5.18 -10.04 -4.93
N LEU A 52 4.79 -8.76 -5.00
CA LEU A 52 5.26 -7.84 -6.03
C LEU A 52 6.80 -7.75 -6.05
N VAL A 53 7.44 -7.61 -4.89
CA VAL A 53 8.91 -7.58 -4.77
C VAL A 53 9.53 -8.89 -5.26
N ILE A 54 9.00 -10.04 -4.87
CA ILE A 54 9.46 -11.36 -5.38
C ILE A 54 9.36 -11.40 -6.90
N VAL A 55 8.21 -11.03 -7.44
CA VAL A 55 7.93 -11.05 -8.88
C VAL A 55 8.89 -10.14 -9.66
N VAL A 56 9.13 -8.92 -9.16
CA VAL A 56 10.09 -7.97 -9.75
C VAL A 56 11.52 -8.51 -9.67
N ASN A 57 11.89 -9.10 -8.54
CA ASN A 57 13.21 -9.66 -8.28
C ASN A 57 13.58 -10.82 -9.23
N PHE A 58 12.64 -11.73 -9.46
CA PHE A 58 12.87 -12.91 -10.31
C PHE A 58 12.54 -12.71 -11.80
N GLY A 59 12.41 -11.47 -12.27
CA GLY A 59 12.55 -11.20 -13.71
C GLY A 59 11.51 -10.29 -14.35
N LEU A 60 10.56 -9.70 -13.61
CA LEU A 60 9.60 -8.80 -14.25
C LEU A 60 10.21 -7.45 -14.68
N ILE A 61 11.42 -7.08 -14.23
CA ILE A 61 12.14 -5.90 -14.74
C ILE A 61 12.33 -6.00 -16.27
N SER A 62 12.66 -7.19 -16.80
CA SER A 62 12.82 -7.39 -18.24
C SER A 62 11.49 -7.29 -18.99
N ILE A 63 10.41 -7.78 -18.39
CA ILE A 63 9.06 -7.73 -18.94
C ILE A 63 8.55 -6.28 -19.00
N PHE A 64 8.74 -5.50 -17.94
CA PHE A 64 8.34 -4.08 -17.93
C PHE A 64 9.08 -3.25 -18.97
N LYS A 65 10.35 -3.58 -19.27
CA LYS A 65 11.11 -2.94 -20.36
C LYS A 65 10.63 -3.39 -21.74
N SER A 66 10.27 -4.66 -21.89
CA SER A 66 9.87 -5.25 -23.17
C SER A 66 8.41 -4.96 -23.54
N PHE A 67 7.55 -4.70 -22.55
CA PHE A 67 6.11 -4.48 -22.73
C PHE A 67 5.64 -3.21 -22.00
N PRO A 68 5.86 -2.01 -22.59
CA PRO A 68 5.41 -0.74 -22.03
C PRO A 68 3.90 -0.69 -21.77
N ILE A 69 3.11 -1.43 -22.56
CA ILE A 69 1.65 -1.55 -22.41
C ILE A 69 1.22 -2.04 -21.02
N ILE A 70 2.04 -2.87 -20.36
CA ILE A 70 1.75 -3.34 -19.00
C ILE A 70 1.77 -2.14 -18.04
N GLN A 71 2.73 -1.23 -18.20
CA GLN A 71 2.81 -0.03 -17.36
C GLN A 71 1.58 0.87 -17.56
N GLU A 72 1.09 1.00 -18.79
CA GLU A 72 -0.15 1.75 -19.07
C GLU A 72 -1.38 1.09 -18.44
N ILE A 73 -1.50 -0.24 -18.54
CA ILE A 73 -2.62 -0.98 -17.92
C ILE A 73 -2.60 -0.80 -16.41
N LEU A 74 -1.44 -0.92 -15.76
CA LEU A 74 -1.32 -0.72 -14.31
C LEU A 74 -1.68 0.71 -13.92
N LYS A 75 -1.23 1.71 -14.69
CA LYS A 75 -1.54 3.13 -14.48
C LYS A 75 -3.04 3.42 -14.57
N TYR A 76 -3.70 3.01 -15.65
CA TYR A 76 -5.15 3.23 -15.81
C TYR A 76 -5.97 2.38 -14.84
N GLY A 77 -5.62 1.12 -14.65
CA GLY A 77 -6.31 0.21 -13.72
C GLY A 77 -6.22 0.69 -12.27
N GLY A 78 -5.04 1.15 -11.85
CA GLY A 78 -4.85 1.72 -10.51
C GLY A 78 -5.60 3.04 -10.33
N THR A 79 -5.68 3.87 -11.36
CA THR A 79 -6.49 5.12 -11.34
C THR A 79 -7.96 4.82 -11.14
N ILE A 80 -8.53 3.89 -11.92
CA ILE A 80 -9.92 3.45 -11.79
C ILE A 80 -10.16 2.87 -10.39
N PHE A 81 -9.25 2.05 -9.89
CA PHE A 81 -9.38 1.45 -8.56
C PHE A 81 -9.33 2.49 -7.43
N LEU A 82 -8.47 3.51 -7.54
CA LEU A 82 -8.42 4.61 -6.57
C LEU A 82 -9.69 5.46 -6.59
N ILE A 83 -10.24 5.75 -7.76
CA ILE A 83 -11.52 6.46 -7.88
C ILE A 83 -12.63 5.63 -7.23
N TYR A 84 -12.67 4.32 -7.49
CA TYR A 84 -13.62 3.40 -6.86
C TYR A 84 -13.51 3.40 -5.33
N LEU A 85 -12.29 3.33 -4.78
CA LEU A 85 -12.08 3.38 -3.33
C LEU A 85 -12.43 4.75 -2.74
N ALA A 86 -12.05 5.85 -3.39
CA ALA A 86 -12.37 7.20 -2.96
C ALA A 86 -13.89 7.42 -2.90
N TYR A 87 -14.62 6.92 -3.90
CA TYR A 87 -16.09 6.90 -3.91
C TYR A 87 -16.62 6.09 -2.72
N LYS A 88 -16.18 4.84 -2.55
CA LYS A 88 -16.63 3.94 -1.47
C LYS A 88 -16.39 4.55 -0.07
N ILE A 89 -15.27 5.25 0.11
CA ILE A 89 -14.91 5.95 1.34
C ILE A 89 -15.80 7.18 1.57
N SER A 90 -16.00 8.00 0.54
CA SER A 90 -16.80 9.24 0.63
C SER A 90 -18.26 8.98 0.96
N PHE A 91 -18.83 7.91 0.41
CA PHE A 91 -20.23 7.54 0.57
C PHE A 91 -20.45 6.40 1.58
N SER A 92 -19.44 6.08 2.39
CA SER A 92 -19.62 5.14 3.49
C SER A 92 -20.56 5.72 4.54
N ASN A 93 -21.77 5.16 4.63
CA ASN A 93 -22.73 5.56 5.64
C ASN A 93 -22.21 5.16 7.02
N ALA A 94 -22.16 6.12 7.94
CA ALA A 94 -21.98 5.88 9.37
C ALA A 94 -23.30 5.37 9.99
N SER A 95 -23.97 4.40 9.36
CA SER A 95 -25.21 3.83 9.90
C SER A 95 -24.87 2.82 11.01
N SER A 96 -25.36 3.09 12.21
CA SER A 96 -25.07 2.39 13.46
C SER A 96 -25.68 0.98 13.58
N ASP A 97 -26.53 0.56 12.64
CA ASP A 97 -27.46 -0.57 12.88
C ASP A 97 -27.23 -1.80 11.99
N SER A 98 -26.23 -1.78 11.10
CA SER A 98 -25.77 -2.96 10.39
C SER A 98 -24.38 -3.33 10.88
N ILE A 99 -24.08 -4.63 11.03
CA ILE A 99 -22.71 -5.12 11.21
C ILE A 99 -21.88 -4.56 10.05
N SER A 100 -21.23 -3.43 10.27
CA SER A 100 -20.55 -2.71 9.22
C SER A 100 -19.30 -3.49 8.86
N GLU A 101 -19.39 -4.25 7.76
CA GLU A 101 -18.24 -4.94 7.20
C GLU A 101 -17.27 -3.90 6.66
N ASN A 102 -15.98 -4.11 6.93
CA ASN A 102 -14.97 -3.27 6.32
C ASN A 102 -15.06 -3.48 4.79
N PRO A 103 -15.34 -2.42 4.01
CA PRO A 103 -15.49 -2.53 2.58
C PRO A 103 -14.19 -2.97 1.88
N VAL A 104 -13.06 -2.88 2.57
CA VAL A 104 -11.72 -3.13 2.02
C VAL A 104 -11.29 -4.55 2.34
N LYS A 105 -11.23 -5.40 1.31
CA LYS A 105 -10.94 -6.85 1.47
C LYS A 105 -9.49 -7.18 1.13
N PHE A 106 -9.02 -8.32 1.64
CA PHE A 106 -7.68 -8.87 1.36
C PHE A 106 -7.38 -8.92 -0.15
N ILE A 107 -8.30 -9.50 -0.93
CA ILE A 107 -8.08 -9.76 -2.35
C ILE A 107 -7.94 -8.46 -3.15
N GLU A 108 -8.76 -7.46 -2.82
CA GLU A 108 -8.73 -6.15 -3.46
C GLU A 108 -7.38 -5.47 -3.20
N THR A 109 -6.90 -5.51 -1.95
CA THR A 109 -5.65 -4.81 -1.59
C THR A 109 -4.40 -5.57 -1.94
N PHE A 110 -4.47 -6.89 -2.06
CA PHE A 110 -3.41 -7.71 -2.63
C PHE A 110 -3.15 -7.35 -4.09
N PHE A 111 -4.18 -7.41 -4.94
CA PHE A 111 -4.02 -7.08 -6.36
C PHE A 111 -3.73 -5.61 -6.60
N PHE A 112 -4.25 -4.73 -5.75
CA PHE A 112 -3.95 -3.31 -5.84
C PHE A 112 -2.45 -2.99 -5.67
N GLN A 113 -1.65 -3.83 -5.02
CA GLN A 113 -0.20 -3.60 -4.95
C GLN A 113 0.44 -3.58 -6.34
N PHE A 114 -0.05 -4.39 -7.28
CA PHE A 114 0.44 -4.43 -8.65
C PHE A 114 -0.02 -3.21 -9.45
N LEU A 115 -1.22 -2.69 -9.17
CA LEU A 115 -1.78 -1.51 -9.85
C LEU A 115 -1.28 -0.18 -9.26
N ASN A 116 -0.65 -0.20 -8.09
CA ASN A 116 -0.16 0.98 -7.41
C ASN A 116 1.26 1.33 -7.90
N PRO A 117 1.44 2.37 -8.73
CA PRO A 117 2.75 2.73 -9.28
C PRO A 117 3.73 3.14 -8.19
N LYS A 118 3.28 3.67 -7.04
CA LYS A 118 4.19 3.87 -5.89
C LYS A 118 4.78 2.54 -5.43
N ALA A 119 3.96 1.51 -5.27
CA ALA A 119 4.42 0.19 -4.85
C ALA A 119 5.33 -0.45 -5.91
N VAL A 120 4.94 -0.36 -7.19
CA VAL A 120 5.72 -0.88 -8.33
C VAL A 120 7.07 -0.20 -8.44
N ILE A 121 7.13 1.14 -8.39
CA ILE A 121 8.37 1.91 -8.46
C ILE A 121 9.29 1.57 -7.28
N VAL A 122 8.75 1.51 -6.06
CA VAL A 122 9.55 1.14 -4.88
C VAL A 122 10.10 -0.27 -5.00
N ALA A 123 9.30 -1.23 -5.49
CA ALA A 123 9.75 -2.61 -5.73
C ALA A 123 10.84 -2.69 -6.80
N ILE A 124 10.73 -1.91 -7.89
CA ILE A 124 11.76 -1.83 -8.94
C ILE A 124 13.04 -1.22 -8.36
N ILE A 125 12.96 -0.10 -7.64
CA ILE A 125 14.13 0.58 -7.08
C ILE A 125 14.84 -0.36 -6.11
N ILE A 126 14.16 -0.91 -5.11
CA ILE A 126 14.82 -1.74 -4.10
C ILE A 126 15.50 -2.98 -4.72
N VAL A 127 14.84 -3.63 -5.69
CA VAL A 127 15.44 -4.78 -6.37
C VAL A 127 16.64 -4.33 -7.22
N SER A 128 16.48 -3.28 -8.04
CA SER A 128 17.53 -2.82 -8.94
C SER A 128 18.76 -2.24 -8.23
N THR A 129 18.57 -1.69 -7.03
CA THR A 129 19.65 -1.09 -6.23
C THR A 129 20.34 -2.12 -5.35
N TYR A 130 19.59 -3.03 -4.71
CA TYR A 130 20.12 -3.89 -3.65
C TYR A 130 20.19 -5.39 -4.02
N VAL A 131 19.79 -5.79 -5.23
CA VAL A 131 19.98 -7.18 -5.69
C VAL A 131 21.04 -7.23 -6.78
N GLU A 132 22.11 -7.98 -6.50
CA GLU A 132 23.22 -8.21 -7.43
C GLU A 132 23.09 -9.59 -8.10
N SER A 133 23.44 -9.67 -9.38
CA SER A 133 23.45 -10.92 -10.14
C SER A 133 24.63 -11.83 -9.74
N GLY A 134 24.54 -13.13 -10.05
CA GLY A 134 25.62 -14.09 -9.82
C GLY A 134 25.51 -14.84 -8.49
N LYS A 135 26.64 -15.19 -7.87
CA LYS A 135 26.69 -16.13 -6.73
C LYS A 135 25.93 -15.62 -5.48
N VAL A 136 25.81 -14.31 -5.31
CA VAL A 136 25.17 -13.69 -4.15
C VAL A 136 23.67 -13.43 -4.34
N PHE A 137 23.14 -13.63 -5.56
CA PHE A 137 21.78 -13.26 -5.95
C PHE A 137 20.71 -13.76 -4.99
N ILE A 138 20.73 -15.04 -4.63
CA ILE A 138 19.72 -15.65 -3.74
C ILE A 138 19.79 -15.01 -2.34
N ASN A 139 21.00 -14.83 -1.80
CA ASN A 139 21.17 -14.26 -0.48
C ASN A 139 20.67 -12.80 -0.43
N TYR A 140 21.03 -11.97 -1.41
CA TYR A 140 20.61 -10.57 -1.44
C TYR A 140 19.11 -10.42 -1.68
N SER A 141 18.56 -11.28 -2.55
CA SER A 141 17.13 -11.41 -2.77
C SER A 141 16.35 -11.67 -1.48
N LEU A 142 16.81 -12.62 -0.65
CA LEU A 142 16.17 -12.93 0.62
C LEU A 142 16.21 -11.75 1.60
N TRP A 143 17.31 -11.00 1.64
CA TRP A 143 17.41 -9.79 2.45
C TRP A 143 16.45 -8.71 2.00
N VAL A 144 16.38 -8.43 0.69
CA VAL A 144 15.45 -7.46 0.10
C VAL A 144 14.00 -7.83 0.40
N ILE A 145 13.62 -9.10 0.18
CA ILE A 145 12.27 -9.61 0.45
C ILE A 145 11.94 -9.50 1.95
N GLY A 146 12.87 -9.89 2.82
CA GLY A 146 12.68 -9.85 4.27
C GLY A 146 12.51 -8.43 4.81
N VAL A 147 13.34 -7.50 4.35
CA VAL A 147 13.23 -6.08 4.73
C VAL A 147 11.97 -5.45 4.17
N ALA A 148 11.59 -5.78 2.94
CA ALA A 148 10.34 -5.31 2.35
C ALA A 148 9.12 -5.79 3.14
N PHE A 149 9.07 -7.07 3.52
CA PHE A 149 8.01 -7.63 4.36
C PHE A 149 7.96 -6.95 5.73
N PHE A 150 9.12 -6.80 6.39
CA PHE A 150 9.20 -6.17 7.71
C PHE A 150 8.65 -4.73 7.69
N PHE A 151 9.10 -3.90 6.75
CA PHE A 151 8.63 -2.50 6.68
C PHE A 151 7.20 -2.38 6.18
N ALA A 152 6.71 -3.30 5.35
CA ALA A 152 5.28 -3.36 5.02
C ALA A 152 4.42 -3.60 6.28
N CYS A 153 4.83 -4.52 7.16
CA CYS A 153 4.18 -4.75 8.45
C CYS A 153 4.22 -3.51 9.35
N VAL A 154 5.39 -2.88 9.49
CA VAL A 154 5.56 -1.68 10.33
C VAL A 154 4.69 -0.54 9.83
N SER A 155 4.78 -0.19 8.55
CA SER A 155 4.05 0.94 7.97
C SER A 155 2.54 0.75 8.05
N ILE A 156 2.01 -0.41 7.60
CA ILE A 156 0.56 -0.60 7.55
C ILE A 156 -0.06 -0.66 8.94
N THR A 157 0.68 -1.20 9.92
CA THR A 157 0.27 -1.20 11.33
C THR A 157 0.27 0.20 11.88
N PHE A 158 1.31 0.99 11.63
CA PHE A 158 1.41 2.38 12.06
C PHE A 158 0.23 3.20 11.55
N TRP A 159 -0.05 3.16 10.25
CA TRP A 159 -1.15 3.94 9.65
C TRP A 159 -2.53 3.46 10.12
N THR A 160 -2.72 2.16 10.31
CA THR A 160 -3.99 1.64 10.89
C THR A 160 -4.19 2.11 12.32
N LEU A 161 -3.13 2.08 13.14
CA LEU A 161 -3.18 2.57 14.52
C LEU A 161 -3.38 4.08 14.59
N LEU A 162 -2.78 4.84 13.67
CA LEU A 162 -3.00 6.28 13.56
C LEU A 162 -4.47 6.58 13.29
N GLY A 163 -5.09 5.89 12.33
CA GLY A 163 -6.53 6.00 12.07
C GLY A 163 -7.39 5.69 13.30
N LYS A 164 -7.10 4.56 13.98
CA LYS A 164 -7.78 4.17 15.22
C LYS A 164 -7.60 5.20 16.34
N PHE A 165 -6.42 5.80 16.44
CA PHE A 165 -6.14 6.85 17.41
C PHE A 165 -6.95 8.11 17.11
N LEU A 166 -7.00 8.55 15.85
CA LEU A 166 -7.79 9.71 15.42
C LEU A 166 -9.29 9.54 15.69
N ARG A 167 -9.81 8.30 15.65
CA ARG A 167 -11.20 8.01 16.01
C ARG A 167 -11.57 8.45 17.43
N LYS A 168 -10.62 8.50 18.37
CA LYS A 168 -10.87 8.97 19.75
C LYS A 168 -11.28 10.44 19.83
N PHE A 169 -10.91 11.24 18.83
CA PHE A 169 -11.25 12.67 18.76
C PHE A 169 -12.53 12.94 17.97
N ALA A 170 -13.10 11.92 17.33
CA ALA A 170 -14.31 12.04 16.53
C ALA A 170 -15.57 12.02 17.41
N THR A 171 -15.90 13.16 18.00
CA THR A 171 -17.01 13.31 18.96
C THR A 171 -18.38 13.50 18.32
N ASN A 172 -18.46 13.77 17.01
CA ASN A 172 -19.71 13.95 16.28
C ASN A 172 -19.66 13.38 14.86
N GLU A 173 -20.83 13.15 14.26
CA GLU A 173 -20.94 12.62 12.89
C GLU A 173 -20.32 13.54 11.83
N LYS A 174 -20.33 14.87 12.07
CA LYS A 174 -19.72 15.84 11.15
C LYS A 174 -18.22 15.62 11.03
N PHE A 175 -17.52 15.33 12.14
CA PHE A 175 -16.10 15.05 12.15
C PHE A 175 -15.77 13.76 11.38
N ILE A 176 -16.59 12.72 11.57
CA ILE A 176 -16.43 11.44 10.83
C ILE A 176 -16.57 11.68 9.32
N LYS A 177 -17.59 12.45 8.90
CA LYS A 177 -17.79 12.79 7.48
C LYS A 177 -16.62 13.61 6.91
N TRP A 178 -16.16 14.63 7.64
CA TRP A 178 -15.00 15.42 7.23
C TRP A 178 -13.73 14.59 7.11
N PHE A 179 -13.48 13.69 8.06
CA PHE A 179 -12.36 12.77 7.99
C PHE A 179 -12.43 11.89 6.74
N ASN A 180 -13.60 11.31 6.44
CA ASN A 180 -13.79 10.50 5.24
C ASN A 180 -13.57 11.31 3.94
N TYR A 181 -14.05 12.55 3.88
CA TYR A 181 -13.79 13.43 2.74
C TYR A 181 -12.31 13.78 2.57
N VAL A 182 -11.61 14.09 3.66
CA VAL A 182 -10.16 14.35 3.62
C VAL A 182 -9.40 13.11 3.11
N MET A 183 -9.71 11.92 3.63
CA MET A 183 -9.08 10.68 3.16
C MET A 183 -9.37 10.40 1.68
N SER A 184 -10.60 10.65 1.23
CA SER A 184 -10.99 10.52 -0.19
C SER A 184 -10.22 11.49 -1.09
N ILE A 185 -10.13 12.77 -0.70
CA ILE A 185 -9.36 13.79 -1.43
C ILE A 185 -7.88 13.40 -1.51
N LEU A 186 -7.29 12.90 -0.42
CA LEU A 186 -5.92 12.41 -0.42
C LEU A 186 -5.71 11.22 -1.37
N LEU A 187 -6.69 10.30 -1.48
CA LEU A 187 -6.62 9.20 -2.45
C LEU A 187 -6.67 9.69 -3.88
N ILE A 188 -7.57 10.63 -4.19
CA ILE A 188 -7.63 11.27 -5.51
C ILE A 188 -6.32 12.01 -5.80
N GLY A 189 -5.76 12.71 -4.81
CA GLY A 189 -4.46 13.35 -4.91
C GLY A 189 -3.34 12.37 -5.25
N CYS A 190 -3.37 11.14 -4.74
CA CYS A 190 -2.39 10.11 -5.07
C CYS A 190 -2.44 9.68 -6.55
N ILE A 191 -3.56 9.88 -7.26
CA ILE A 191 -3.63 9.58 -8.69
C ILE A 191 -2.64 10.46 -9.47
N SER A 192 -2.38 11.69 -9.02
CA SER A 192 -1.42 12.57 -9.68
C SER A 192 -0.03 11.94 -9.78
N THR A 193 0.39 11.14 -8.79
CA THR A 193 1.70 10.48 -8.80
C THR A 193 1.80 9.33 -9.82
N PHE A 194 0.74 9.05 -10.57
CA PHE A 194 0.73 8.01 -11.61
C PHE A 194 1.09 8.59 -12.99
N TYR A 195 1.02 9.92 -13.13
CA TYR A 195 1.13 10.63 -14.40
C TYR A 195 2.37 11.53 -14.51
N TYR A 196 3.16 11.62 -13.42
CA TYR A 196 4.47 12.27 -13.35
C TYR A 196 5.55 11.22 -13.10
#